data_AF-A0A821YL63-F1
#
_entry.id   AF-A0A821YL63-F1
#
_cell.length_a   1.000
_cell.length_b   1.000
_cell.length_c   1.000
_cell.angle_alpha   90.00
_cell.angle_beta   90.00
_cell.angle_gamma   90.00
#
_symmetry.space_group_name_H-M   'P 1'
#
loop_
_entity.id
_entity.type
_entity.pdbx_description
1 polymer ?
#
loop_
_entity_poly.entity_id
_entity_poly.type
_entity_poly.pdbx_seq_one_letter_code
_entity_poly.pdbx_strand_id
1 'polypeptide(L)'
;MPTTNLTGWTLAFSDDFSGSSLHYPSWFKYGGTLWDGSHVVVENGLLELQSYGSKSTYGKYLVRQRIDPGYGIAAIALLWPSDNSWPPEIDFYEDGGGSVFDNGIRDSTSATFHFTSKNNQTTQYL
;
A
#
# COMPACT_ATOMS: atom_id res chain seq x y z
N MET A 1 -3.52 6.82 -13.51
CA MET A 1 -2.19 7.14 -12.96
C MET A 1 -1.38 7.91 -13.99
N PRO A 2 -0.34 8.70 -13.63
CA PRO A 2 0.54 9.32 -14.63
C PRO A 2 1.22 8.26 -15.49
N THR A 3 1.25 8.45 -16.81
CA THR A 3 1.89 7.54 -17.78
C THR A 3 3.14 8.15 -18.42
N THR A 4 3.49 9.38 -18.06
CA THR A 4 4.65 10.12 -18.54
C THR A 4 5.37 10.83 -17.38
N ASN A 5 6.54 11.41 -17.67
CA ASN A 5 7.25 12.27 -16.73
C ASN A 5 6.36 13.42 -16.22
N LEU A 6 6.49 13.73 -14.94
CA LEU A 6 5.96 14.97 -14.36
C LEU A 6 7.08 16.02 -14.36
N THR A 7 6.74 17.31 -14.36
CA THR A 7 7.74 18.38 -14.31
C THR A 7 8.70 18.18 -13.14
N GLY A 8 10.01 18.05 -13.42
CA GLY A 8 11.06 17.82 -12.43
C GLY A 8 11.19 16.37 -11.94
N TRP A 9 10.46 15.41 -12.51
CA TRP A 9 10.49 14.00 -12.12
C TRP A 9 10.55 13.08 -13.35
N THR A 10 11.44 12.10 -13.31
CA THR A 10 11.45 11.01 -14.31
C THR A 10 10.57 9.87 -13.81
N LEU A 11 9.65 9.40 -14.65
CA LEU A 11 8.79 8.27 -14.33
C LEU A 11 9.63 6.98 -14.29
N ALA A 12 9.71 6.36 -13.11
CA ALA A 12 10.41 5.08 -12.93
C ALA A 12 9.49 3.88 -13.17
N PHE A 13 8.25 3.98 -12.71
CA PHE A 13 7.26 2.92 -12.78
C PHE A 13 5.84 3.52 -12.71
N SER A 14 4.90 2.90 -13.41
CA SER A 14 3.47 3.18 -13.31
C SER A 14 2.69 1.92 -13.66
N ASP A 15 1.60 1.70 -12.96
CA ASP A 15 0.61 0.70 -13.29
C ASP A 15 -0.78 1.30 -13.02
N ASP A 16 -1.66 1.23 -14.01
CA ASP A 16 -3.06 1.64 -13.90
C ASP A 16 -4.00 0.44 -13.81
N PHE A 17 -3.45 -0.78 -13.74
CA PHE A 17 -4.16 -2.04 -13.57
C PHE A 17 -5.23 -2.27 -14.66
N SER A 18 -4.99 -1.76 -15.86
CA SER A 18 -5.89 -1.91 -17.02
C SER A 18 -5.90 -3.33 -17.63
N GLY A 19 -4.99 -4.21 -17.18
CA GLY A 19 -4.95 -5.63 -17.55
C GLY A 19 -5.98 -6.49 -16.81
N SER A 20 -5.77 -7.81 -16.83
CA SER A 20 -6.57 -8.81 -16.09
C SER A 20 -5.74 -9.62 -15.07
N SER A 21 -4.48 -9.24 -14.87
CA SER A 21 -3.55 -9.91 -13.97
C SER A 21 -2.48 -8.93 -13.50
N LEU A 22 -1.85 -9.24 -12.36
CA LEU A 22 -0.64 -8.53 -11.94
C LEU A 22 0.46 -8.62 -13.00
N HIS A 23 1.11 -7.49 -13.28
CA HIS A 23 2.27 -7.44 -14.17
C HIS A 23 3.51 -7.99 -13.46
N TYR A 24 3.88 -9.24 -13.74
CA TYR A 24 5.15 -9.81 -13.31
C TYR A 24 6.32 -9.29 -14.18
N PRO A 25 7.51 -8.99 -13.63
CA PRO A 25 7.93 -9.13 -12.22
C PRO A 25 7.70 -7.87 -11.36
N SER A 26 7.03 -6.86 -11.90
CA SER A 26 6.79 -5.58 -11.20
C SER A 26 5.98 -5.74 -9.93
N TRP A 27 5.12 -6.76 -9.89
CA TRP A 27 4.25 -7.08 -8.76
C TRP A 27 4.32 -8.58 -8.45
N PHE A 28 4.22 -8.90 -7.16
CA PHE A 28 4.01 -10.25 -6.65
C PHE A 28 2.97 -10.25 -5.53
N LYS A 29 2.24 -11.36 -5.38
CA LYS A 29 1.26 -11.53 -4.29
C LYS A 29 2.00 -11.71 -2.98
N TYR A 30 1.65 -10.91 -1.97
CA TYR A 30 2.10 -11.15 -0.61
C TYR A 30 1.35 -12.35 -0.02
N GLY A 31 2.06 -13.25 0.68
CA GLY A 31 1.48 -14.44 1.31
C GLY A 31 1.59 -14.37 2.83
N GLY A 32 0.47 -14.56 3.52
CA GLY A 32 0.39 -14.58 4.99
C GLY A 32 -0.69 -15.55 5.48
N THR A 33 -0.73 -15.82 6.78
CA THR A 33 -1.57 -16.89 7.37
C THR A 33 -3.08 -16.73 7.13
N LEU A 34 -3.56 -15.49 6.94
CA LEU A 34 -4.97 -15.16 6.65
C LEU A 34 -5.19 -14.70 5.20
N TRP A 35 -4.16 -14.75 4.36
CA TRP A 35 -4.16 -14.20 3.01
C TRP A 35 -3.99 -15.30 1.98
N ASP A 36 -5.05 -15.54 1.19
CA ASP A 36 -4.96 -16.37 -0.01
C ASP A 36 -4.68 -15.50 -1.23
N GLY A 37 -3.87 -16.02 -2.16
CA GLY A 37 -3.57 -15.33 -3.42
C GLY A 37 -4.81 -15.05 -4.27
N SER A 38 -5.93 -15.76 -4.06
CA SER A 38 -7.21 -15.49 -4.71
C SER A 38 -7.84 -14.16 -4.30
N HIS A 39 -7.43 -13.55 -3.19
CA HIS A 39 -7.87 -12.22 -2.79
C HIS A 39 -7.21 -11.10 -3.62
N VAL A 40 -6.22 -11.43 -4.45
CA VAL A 40 -5.54 -10.48 -5.34
C VAL A 40 -6.16 -10.51 -6.73
N VAL A 41 -7.00 -9.52 -7.03
CA VAL A 41 -7.73 -9.41 -8.30
C VAL A 41 -7.31 -8.13 -9.03
N VAL A 42 -7.12 -8.24 -10.35
CA VAL A 42 -6.91 -7.09 -11.24
C VAL A 42 -8.07 -7.05 -12.22
N GLU A 43 -8.94 -6.08 -12.06
CA GLU A 43 -10.14 -5.94 -12.89
C GLU A 43 -10.53 -4.46 -12.98
N ASN A 44 -11.10 -4.05 -14.11
CA ASN A 44 -11.71 -2.72 -14.28
C ASN A 44 -10.76 -1.53 -13.98
N GLY A 45 -9.46 -1.68 -14.19
CA GLY A 45 -8.48 -0.63 -13.89
C GLY A 45 -8.13 -0.48 -12.41
N LEU A 46 -8.41 -1.50 -11.60
CA LEU A 46 -8.17 -1.54 -10.17
C LEU A 46 -7.38 -2.80 -9.80
N LEU A 47 -6.47 -2.64 -8.84
CA LEU A 47 -5.95 -3.74 -8.04
C LEU A 47 -6.77 -3.85 -6.76
N GLU A 48 -7.33 -5.02 -6.51
CA GLU A 48 -7.95 -5.41 -5.25
C GLU A 48 -6.93 -6.26 -4.47
N LEU A 49 -6.20 -5.58 -3.55
CA LEU A 49 -5.22 -6.02 -2.52
C LEU A 49 -4.03 -6.91 -2.95
N GLN A 50 -2.89 -6.96 -2.24
CA GLN A 50 -1.71 -6.07 -2.32
C GLN A 50 -0.61 -6.66 -3.23
N SER A 51 0.34 -5.82 -3.64
CA SER A 51 1.59 -6.26 -4.30
C SER A 51 2.77 -5.35 -3.96
N TYR A 52 3.99 -5.89 -4.02
CA TYR A 52 5.25 -5.15 -3.83
C TYR A 52 5.76 -4.53 -5.14
N GLY A 53 6.14 -3.26 -5.11
CA GLY A 53 6.78 -2.56 -6.23
C GLY A 53 8.31 -2.61 -6.20
N SER A 54 8.94 -2.00 -7.22
CA SER A 54 10.40 -1.95 -7.36
C SER A 54 11.11 -1.20 -6.21
N LYS A 55 12.30 -1.68 -5.81
CA LYS A 55 13.13 -1.08 -4.77
C LYS A 55 13.66 0.30 -5.19
N SER A 56 13.50 1.32 -4.35
CA SER A 56 14.19 2.62 -4.51
C SER A 56 14.56 3.23 -3.17
N THR A 57 15.70 3.93 -3.11
CA THR A 57 16.15 4.69 -1.93
C THR A 57 15.41 6.02 -1.80
N TYR A 58 15.12 6.69 -2.91
CA TYR A 58 14.44 7.98 -2.95
C TYR A 58 13.45 8.03 -4.12
N GLY A 59 12.36 8.78 -3.96
CA GLY A 59 11.41 8.94 -5.04
C GLY A 59 10.13 9.63 -4.60
N LYS A 60 9.25 9.83 -5.57
CA LYS A 60 7.87 10.24 -5.34
C LYS A 60 6.98 9.05 -5.63
N TYR A 61 6.19 8.66 -4.63
CA TYR A 61 5.19 7.63 -4.74
C TYR A 61 3.82 8.30 -4.73
N LEU A 62 3.01 7.99 -5.73
CA LEU A 62 1.63 8.45 -5.83
C LEU A 62 0.76 7.19 -5.87
N VAL A 63 -0.21 7.11 -4.96
CA VAL A 63 -1.16 6.00 -4.90
C VAL A 63 -2.56 6.59 -4.92
N ARG A 64 -3.43 6.03 -5.75
CA ARG A 64 -4.86 6.30 -5.74
C ARG A 64 -5.56 5.02 -5.33
N GLN A 65 -6.19 5.05 -4.16
CA GLN A 65 -6.86 3.90 -3.59
C GLN A 65 -8.25 4.30 -3.08
N ARG A 66 -9.12 3.29 -2.96
CA ARG A 66 -10.41 3.36 -2.26
C ARG A 66 -10.46 2.13 -1.38
N ILE A 67 -10.81 2.30 -0.11
CA ILE A 67 -11.04 1.21 0.82
C ILE A 67 -12.53 1.15 1.11
N ASP A 68 -13.14 0.00 0.88
CA ASP A 68 -14.54 -0.22 1.17
C ASP A 68 -14.78 -0.53 2.67
N PRO A 69 -15.98 -0.27 3.18
CA PRO A 69 -16.35 -0.66 4.54
C PRO A 69 -16.11 -2.15 4.77
N GLY A 70 -15.55 -2.48 5.93
CA GLY A 70 -15.22 -3.87 6.24
C GLY A 70 -14.74 -4.04 7.67
N TYR A 71 -15.05 -5.20 8.24
CA TYR A 71 -14.79 -5.51 9.64
C TYR A 71 -13.40 -6.12 9.84
N GLY A 72 -12.62 -5.57 10.77
CA GLY A 72 -11.44 -6.23 11.36
C GLY A 72 -10.22 -6.38 10.44
N ILE A 73 -10.20 -5.74 9.28
CA ILE A 73 -9.07 -5.76 8.34
C ILE A 73 -8.50 -4.35 8.24
N ALA A 74 -7.27 -4.14 8.71
CA ALA A 74 -6.52 -2.92 8.46
C ALA A 74 -6.18 -2.81 6.97
N ALA A 75 -6.24 -1.59 6.42
CA ALA A 75 -5.74 -1.29 5.09
C ALA A 75 -4.46 -0.46 5.20
N ILE A 76 -3.41 -0.89 4.49
CA ILE A 76 -2.08 -0.30 4.60
C ILE A 76 -1.46 -0.12 3.21
N ALA A 77 -0.80 1.01 2.99
CA ALA A 77 0.09 1.24 1.86
C ALA A 77 1.42 1.82 2.37
N LEU A 78 2.49 1.04 2.21
CA LEU A 78 3.78 1.29 2.86
C LEU A 78 4.98 1.11 1.94
N LEU A 79 6.15 1.58 2.40
CA LEU A 79 7.46 1.22 1.89
C LEU A 79 8.22 0.41 2.94
N TRP A 80 8.65 -0.77 2.53
CA TRP A 80 9.40 -1.71 3.37
C TRP A 80 10.89 -1.78 2.96
N PRO A 81 11.83 -1.93 3.90
CA PRO A 81 13.25 -2.06 3.58
C PRO A 81 13.55 -3.28 2.71
N SER A 82 14.44 -3.07 1.73
CA SER A 82 14.78 -4.11 0.76
C SER A 82 15.54 -5.31 1.33
N ASP A 83 16.11 -5.16 2.54
CA ASP A 83 16.80 -6.21 3.29
C ASP A 83 15.84 -6.96 4.24
N ASN A 84 14.55 -6.63 4.19
CA ASN A 84 13.49 -7.21 5.01
C ASN A 84 13.70 -7.02 6.53
N SER A 85 14.51 -6.03 6.92
CA SER A 85 14.68 -5.66 8.32
C SER A 85 13.64 -4.63 8.75
N TRP A 86 13.30 -4.63 10.03
CA TRP A 86 12.41 -3.63 10.61
C TRP A 86 13.01 -3.10 11.93
N PRO A 87 12.94 -1.78 12.19
CA PRO A 87 12.66 -0.67 11.27
C PRO A 87 13.86 -0.34 10.34
N PRO A 88 13.72 0.54 9.31
CA PRO A 88 12.68 1.56 9.12
C PRO A 88 11.45 1.10 8.34
N GLU A 89 10.32 1.82 8.44
CA GLU A 89 9.10 1.61 7.63
C GLU A 89 8.39 2.94 7.42
N ILE A 90 7.87 3.18 6.21
CA ILE A 90 7.14 4.41 5.87
C ILE A 90 5.74 4.04 5.40
N ASP A 91 4.74 4.35 6.23
CA ASP A 91 3.33 4.16 5.94
C ASP A 91 2.77 5.48 5.47
N PHE A 92 2.42 5.57 4.18
CA PHE A 92 1.75 6.75 3.64
C PHE A 92 0.21 6.60 3.65
N TYR A 93 -0.28 5.44 4.11
CA TYR A 93 -1.67 5.21 4.52
C TYR A 93 -1.75 4.00 5.45
N GLU A 94 -2.40 4.16 6.60
CA GLU A 94 -2.83 3.08 7.49
C GLU A 94 -4.21 3.40 8.08
N ASP A 95 -5.06 2.39 8.24
CA ASP A 95 -6.25 2.47 9.08
C ASP A 95 -6.34 1.24 10.03
N GLY A 96 -7.18 1.34 11.06
CA GLY A 96 -7.39 0.25 12.01
C GLY A 96 -8.40 -0.81 11.56
N GLY A 97 -8.99 -0.67 10.38
CA GLY A 97 -10.21 -1.38 9.98
C GLY A 97 -11.48 -0.84 10.63
N GLY A 98 -12.63 -1.12 10.02
CA GLY A 98 -13.92 -0.90 10.65
C GLY A 98 -14.22 -1.99 11.68
N SER A 99 -15.12 -1.69 12.61
CA SER A 99 -15.56 -2.58 13.69
C SER A 99 -17.07 -2.78 13.66
N VAL A 100 -17.55 -3.77 14.41
CA VAL A 100 -18.99 -3.97 14.58
C VAL A 100 -19.68 -2.78 15.25
N PHE A 101 -18.92 -1.90 15.93
CA PHE A 101 -19.44 -0.73 16.62
C PHE A 101 -19.61 0.48 15.69
N ASP A 102 -18.84 0.55 14.60
CA ASP A 102 -18.95 1.58 13.57
C ASP A 102 -19.63 1.07 12.29
N ASN A 103 -20.18 -0.14 12.30
CA ASN A 103 -20.80 -0.79 11.14
C ASN A 103 -19.82 -0.93 9.94
N GLY A 104 -18.54 -1.18 10.24
CA GLY A 104 -17.49 -1.40 9.26
C GLY A 104 -17.01 -0.11 8.61
N ILE A 105 -17.44 1.04 9.11
CA ILE A 105 -17.05 2.36 8.62
C ILE A 105 -15.57 2.59 8.93
N ARG A 106 -14.86 3.17 7.97
CA ARG A 106 -13.46 3.60 8.09
C ARG A 106 -13.43 5.12 8.02
N ASP A 107 -13.36 5.77 9.17
CA ASP A 107 -13.44 7.23 9.30
C ASP A 107 -12.13 7.87 9.82
N SER A 108 -11.08 7.07 9.98
CA SER A 108 -9.77 7.53 10.41
C SER A 108 -8.66 6.84 9.61
N THR A 109 -7.64 7.62 9.25
CA THR A 109 -6.45 7.12 8.57
C THR A 109 -5.23 7.84 9.13
N SER A 110 -4.06 7.23 9.01
CA SER A 110 -2.80 7.82 9.42
C SER A 110 -1.70 7.65 8.36
N ALA A 111 -0.65 8.44 8.51
CA ALA A 111 0.65 8.22 7.90
C ALA A 111 1.69 8.16 9.02
N THR A 112 2.52 7.12 9.02
CA THR A 112 3.48 6.82 10.09
C THR A 112 4.87 6.59 9.51
N PHE A 113 5.89 7.05 10.23
CA PHE A 113 7.28 6.67 9.99
C PHE A 113 7.83 5.97 11.23
N HIS A 114 8.18 4.69 11.08
CA HIS A 114 8.83 3.88 12.10
C HIS A 114 10.35 3.97 11.95
N PHE A 115 11.04 4.29 13.04
CA PHE A 115 12.50 4.45 13.04
C PHE A 115 13.16 3.95 14.31
N THR A 116 14.43 3.52 14.15
CA THR A 116 15.27 2.88 15.19
C THR A 116 14.74 1.55 15.72
N SER A 117 15.61 0.73 16.29
CA SER A 117 15.23 -0.56 16.90
C SER A 117 14.26 -0.47 18.08
N LYS A 118 14.02 0.73 18.63
CA LYS A 118 13.03 0.96 19.69
C LYS A 118 11.62 1.23 19.18
N ASN A 119 11.41 1.21 17.86
CA ASN A 119 10.16 1.63 17.23
C ASN A 119 9.75 3.05 17.67
N ASN A 120 10.69 3.99 17.59
CA ASN A 120 10.31 5.38 17.69
C ASN A 120 9.46 5.70 16.44
N GLN A 121 8.38 6.47 16.62
CA GLN A 121 7.46 6.74 15.53
C GLN A 121 7.05 8.21 15.50
N THR A 122 6.78 8.71 14.30
CA THR A 122 6.03 9.94 14.09
C THR A 122 4.82 9.63 13.24
N THR A 123 3.65 10.13 13.65
CA THR A 123 2.36 9.79 13.05
C THR A 123 1.58 11.06 12.80
N GLN A 124 0.97 11.15 11.63
CA GLN A 124 0.01 12.18 11.26
C GLN A 124 -1.34 11.50 10.98
N TYR A 125 -2.42 12.00 11.59
CA TYR A 125 -3.78 11.59 11.26
C TYR A 125 -4.32 12.46 10.12
N LEU A 126 -5.02 11.86 9.15
CA LEU A 126 -5.52 12.52 7.93
C LEU A 126 -7.05 12.57 7.90
#